data_AF-A0A1V9B1X3-F1
#
_entry.id   AF-A0A1V9B1X3-F1
#
_cell.length_a   1.000
_cell.length_b   1.000
_cell.length_c   1.000
_cell.angle_alpha   90.00
_cell.angle_beta   90.00
_cell.angle_gamma   90.00
#
_symmetry.space_group_name_H-M   'P 1'
#
loop_
_entity.id
_entity.type
_entity.pdbx_description
1 polymer ?
#
loop_
_entity_poly.entity_id
_entity_poly.type
_entity_poly.pdbx_seq_one_letter_code
_entity_poly.pdbx_strand_id
1 'polypeptide(L)'
;TYANNNPVMLVDPDGHWVWMAINAGFAAYDGYKAFKKGGWKAAAIAVGVGIVGGVAFKGVKIAYGAYKSGKFSRTYRLAKKVSKKFGGTLGRTKGDGWKVTIPDGKKPLVVRVMNKGGIRNKPYFRISKDGRGSLTLDGEWSNRRELTHINVSRRSYKQIVRIINKYRGEIR
;
A
#
# COMPACT_ATOMS: atom_id res chain seq x y z
N THR A 1 15.92 -8.64 33.99
CA THR A 1 16.39 -8.87 32.60
C THR A 1 15.51 -9.92 31.94
N TYR A 2 14.57 -9.53 31.07
CA TYR A 2 13.86 -10.44 30.18
C TYR A 2 13.28 -9.67 28.98
N ALA A 3 14.14 -9.42 27.99
CA ALA A 3 13.79 -8.84 26.68
C ALA A 3 14.84 -9.25 25.62
N ASN A 4 15.34 -10.49 25.70
CA ASN A 4 16.22 -11.12 24.70
C ASN A 4 15.66 -12.51 24.39
N ASN A 5 15.47 -12.83 23.10
CA ASN A 5 15.15 -14.16 22.53
C ASN A 5 13.71 -14.72 22.54
N ASN A 6 12.65 -13.93 22.29
CA ASN A 6 11.32 -14.49 21.93
C ASN A 6 10.84 -14.03 20.52
N PRO A 7 10.94 -14.87 19.47
CA PRO A 7 10.91 -14.40 18.07
C PRO A 7 9.54 -14.28 17.40
N VAL A 8 8.38 -14.52 18.02
CA VAL A 8 7.11 -14.64 17.26
C VAL A 8 5.88 -13.99 17.92
N MET A 9 6.02 -12.91 18.69
CA MET A 9 4.85 -12.18 19.23
C MET A 9 4.88 -10.64 19.08
N LEU A 10 5.62 -10.11 18.11
CA LEU A 10 5.68 -8.66 17.85
C LEU A 10 5.47 -8.31 16.37
N VAL A 11 4.49 -8.95 15.73
CA VAL A 11 4.00 -8.51 14.42
C VAL A 11 2.67 -7.80 14.59
N ASP A 12 2.71 -6.51 14.96
CA ASP A 12 1.73 -5.57 14.44
C ASP A 12 2.28 -4.15 14.42
N PRO A 13 2.12 -3.41 13.31
CA PRO A 13 1.41 -2.14 13.45
C PRO A 13 0.69 -1.63 12.17
N ASP A 14 -0.10 -2.42 11.42
CA ASP A 14 -0.86 -1.89 10.25
C ASP A 14 -1.96 -2.83 9.65
N GLY A 15 -2.32 -3.95 10.31
CA GLY A 15 -3.12 -5.04 9.70
C GLY A 15 -4.26 -5.65 10.53
N HIS A 16 -4.69 -5.00 11.62
CA HIS A 16 -5.63 -5.54 12.62
C HIS A 16 -6.89 -6.24 12.07
N TRP A 17 -7.45 -5.80 10.96
CA TRP A 17 -8.73 -6.33 10.46
C TRP A 17 -8.55 -7.62 9.65
N VAL A 18 -7.41 -7.78 8.98
CA VAL A 18 -7.11 -9.01 8.25
C VAL A 18 -6.63 -10.07 9.20
N TRP A 19 -5.81 -9.74 10.19
CA TRP A 19 -5.49 -10.71 11.23
C TRP A 19 -6.71 -11.07 12.08
N MET A 20 -7.62 -10.13 12.38
CA MET A 20 -8.89 -10.47 13.02
C MET A 20 -9.84 -11.24 12.12
N ALA A 21 -9.97 -10.98 10.82
CA ALA A 21 -10.81 -11.78 9.92
C ALA A 21 -10.22 -13.18 9.66
N ILE A 22 -8.89 -13.29 9.70
CA ILE A 22 -8.16 -14.54 9.69
C ILE A 22 -8.42 -15.29 11.01
N ASN A 23 -8.25 -14.67 12.19
CA ASN A 23 -8.46 -15.32 13.49
C ASN A 23 -9.95 -15.58 13.86
N ALA A 24 -10.86 -14.67 13.51
CA ALA A 24 -12.29 -14.78 13.79
C ALA A 24 -13.03 -15.67 12.77
N GLY A 25 -12.36 -16.07 11.69
CA GLY A 25 -12.85 -16.98 10.66
C GLY A 25 -12.13 -18.33 10.64
N PHE A 26 -11.38 -18.68 11.69
CA PHE A 26 -10.82 -20.03 11.84
C PHE A 26 -11.61 -20.79 12.89
N ALA A 27 -12.49 -21.67 12.43
CA ALA A 27 -12.66 -22.92 13.14
C ALA A 27 -11.32 -23.68 13.06
N ALA A 28 -10.62 -23.69 14.20
CA ALA A 28 -9.57 -24.59 14.68
C ALA A 28 -8.59 -25.26 13.68
N TYR A 29 -7.30 -24.98 13.88
CA TYR A 29 -6.12 -25.83 13.60
C TYR A 29 -5.78 -26.21 12.13
N ASP A 30 -6.74 -26.63 11.31
CA ASP A 30 -6.46 -27.17 9.97
C ASP A 30 -6.21 -26.09 8.92
N GLY A 31 -6.90 -24.95 9.01
CA GLY A 31 -6.64 -23.79 8.15
C GLY A 31 -5.22 -23.22 8.31
N TYR A 32 -4.68 -23.28 9.53
CA TYR A 32 -3.32 -22.82 9.83
C TYR A 32 -2.24 -23.78 9.31
N LYS A 33 -2.45 -25.11 9.45
CA LYS A 33 -1.56 -26.12 8.86
C LYS A 33 -1.57 -26.08 7.34
N ALA A 34 -2.73 -25.88 6.70
CA ALA A 34 -2.86 -25.72 5.26
C ALA A 34 -2.14 -24.45 4.75
N PHE A 35 -2.25 -23.34 5.48
CA PHE A 35 -1.49 -22.11 5.18
C PHE A 35 0.03 -22.33 5.25
N LYS A 36 0.53 -23.03 6.27
CA LYS A 36 1.97 -23.34 6.38
C LYS A 36 2.48 -24.27 5.28
N LYS A 37 1.66 -25.19 4.78
CA LYS A 37 2.05 -26.17 3.75
C LYS A 37 1.92 -25.68 2.31
N GLY A 38 0.93 -24.82 1.99
CA GLY A 38 0.64 -24.41 0.60
C GLY A 38 0.47 -22.90 0.39
N GLY A 39 0.77 -22.09 1.41
CA GLY A 39 0.60 -20.64 1.36
C GLY A 39 -0.87 -20.20 1.30
N TRP A 40 -1.07 -18.92 1.05
CA TRP A 40 -2.38 -18.27 1.08
C TRP A 40 -3.42 -18.85 0.09
N LYS A 41 -2.98 -19.47 -1.02
CA LYS A 41 -3.88 -20.13 -1.98
C LYS A 41 -4.48 -21.43 -1.43
N ALA A 42 -3.68 -22.25 -0.74
CA ALA A 42 -4.15 -23.48 -0.13
C ALA A 42 -5.08 -23.20 1.08
N ALA A 43 -4.77 -22.16 1.86
CA ALA A 43 -5.63 -21.71 2.95
C ALA A 43 -7.01 -21.25 2.44
N ALA A 44 -7.07 -20.56 1.30
CA ALA A 44 -8.34 -20.14 0.70
C ALA A 44 -9.17 -21.32 0.14
N ILE A 45 -8.52 -22.35 -0.41
CA ILE A 45 -9.20 -23.55 -0.93
C ILE A 45 -9.72 -24.43 0.21
N ALA A 46 -8.93 -24.64 1.26
CA ALA A 46 -9.37 -25.40 2.45
C ALA A 46 -10.60 -24.77 3.13
N VAL A 47 -10.69 -23.44 3.12
CA VAL A 47 -11.84 -22.69 3.66
C VAL A 47 -13.07 -22.77 2.73
N GLY A 48 -12.88 -22.91 1.41
CA GLY A 48 -13.96 -23.02 0.45
C GLY A 48 -14.74 -24.34 0.54
N VAL A 49 -14.13 -25.41 1.03
CA VAL A 49 -14.76 -26.74 1.14
C VAL A 49 -15.51 -26.93 2.47
N GLY A 50 -15.13 -26.22 3.53
CA GLY A 50 -15.68 -26.43 4.89
C GLY A 50 -16.71 -25.41 5.40
N ILE A 51 -16.93 -24.28 4.72
CA ILE A 51 -17.87 -23.25 5.18
C ILE A 51 -19.23 -23.41 4.50
N VAL A 52 -20.06 -24.26 5.07
CA VAL A 52 -21.52 -24.30 4.83
C VAL A 52 -22.16 -23.17 5.64
N GLY A 53 -21.98 -21.92 5.20
CA GLY A 53 -22.51 -20.76 5.91
C GLY A 53 -22.24 -19.43 5.20
N GLY A 54 -23.29 -18.84 4.62
CA GLY A 54 -23.20 -17.70 3.69
C GLY A 54 -22.55 -16.41 4.22
N VAL A 55 -22.32 -16.27 5.53
CA VAL A 55 -21.70 -15.08 6.14
C VAL A 55 -20.18 -15.19 6.17
N ALA A 56 -19.63 -16.34 6.57
CA ALA A 56 -18.19 -16.55 6.63
C ALA A 56 -17.56 -16.64 5.21
N PHE A 57 -18.28 -17.19 4.24
CA PHE A 57 -17.88 -17.15 2.82
C PHE A 57 -17.75 -15.72 2.27
N LYS A 58 -18.64 -14.79 2.68
CA LYS A 58 -18.57 -13.38 2.26
C LYS A 58 -17.32 -12.68 2.81
N GLY A 59 -16.98 -12.90 4.08
CA GLY A 59 -15.79 -12.31 4.71
C GLY A 59 -14.49 -12.75 4.02
N VAL A 60 -14.36 -14.04 3.72
CA VAL A 60 -13.21 -14.61 3.00
C VAL A 60 -13.10 -14.05 1.58
N LYS A 61 -14.22 -13.97 0.85
CA LYS A 61 -14.25 -13.40 -0.51
C LYS A 61 -13.83 -11.92 -0.51
N ILE A 62 -14.25 -11.14 0.48
CA ILE A 62 -13.86 -9.74 0.65
C ILE A 62 -12.36 -9.63 0.95
N ALA A 63 -11.84 -10.42 1.89
CA ALA A 63 -10.42 -10.43 2.24
C ALA A 63 -9.55 -10.86 1.04
N TYR A 64 -9.95 -11.91 0.32
CA TYR A 64 -9.31 -12.37 -0.91
C TYR A 64 -9.35 -11.28 -2.00
N GLY A 65 -10.48 -10.60 -2.18
CA GLY A 65 -10.61 -9.45 -3.09
C GLY A 65 -9.69 -8.29 -2.70
N ALA A 66 -9.56 -7.99 -1.41
CA ALA A 66 -8.65 -6.96 -0.90
C ALA A 66 -7.17 -7.36 -1.13
N TYR A 67 -6.83 -8.63 -0.94
CA TYR A 67 -5.51 -9.17 -1.25
C TYR A 67 -5.18 -9.07 -2.74
N LYS A 68 -6.06 -9.60 -3.61
CA LYS A 68 -5.88 -9.58 -5.06
C LYS A 68 -5.82 -8.15 -5.62
N SER A 69 -6.54 -7.21 -5.00
CA SER A 69 -6.49 -5.79 -5.37
C SER A 69 -5.24 -5.06 -4.87
N GLY A 70 -4.37 -5.72 -4.10
CA GLY A 70 -3.11 -5.15 -3.60
C GLY A 70 -3.30 -4.13 -2.48
N LYS A 71 -4.45 -4.13 -1.79
CA LYS A 71 -4.74 -3.21 -0.67
C LYS A 71 -3.92 -3.50 0.60
N PHE A 72 -3.05 -4.51 0.57
CA PHE A 72 -2.06 -4.78 1.64
C PHE A 72 -0.63 -4.39 1.27
N SER A 73 -0.40 -3.89 0.04
CA SER A 73 0.95 -3.55 -0.39
C SER A 73 1.50 -2.36 0.41
N ARG A 74 2.83 -2.32 0.56
CA ARG A 74 3.53 -1.16 1.14
C ARG A 74 3.19 0.13 0.38
N THR A 75 3.02 0.02 -0.94
CA THR A 75 2.65 1.12 -1.83
C THR A 75 1.23 1.63 -1.58
N TYR A 76 0.26 0.75 -1.29
CA TYR A 76 -1.08 1.13 -0.87
C TYR A 76 -1.06 1.90 0.44
N ARG A 77 -0.38 1.37 1.46
CA ARG A 77 -0.29 2.02 2.77
C ARG A 77 0.33 3.41 2.68
N LEU A 78 1.40 3.56 1.90
CA LEU A 78 2.02 4.85 1.62
C LEU A 78 1.03 5.81 0.94
N ALA A 79 0.38 5.38 -0.14
CA ALA A 79 -0.59 6.20 -0.86
C ALA A 79 -1.78 6.60 0.03
N LYS A 80 -2.29 5.69 0.88
CA LYS A 80 -3.36 5.96 1.83
C LYS A 80 -2.96 7.02 2.87
N LYS A 81 -1.74 6.96 3.41
CA LYS A 81 -1.21 7.97 4.35
C LYS A 81 -1.10 9.35 3.69
N VAL A 82 -0.66 9.40 2.43
CA VAL A 82 -0.58 10.65 1.65
C VAL A 82 -1.97 11.22 1.37
N SER A 83 -2.91 10.38 0.91
CA SER A 83 -4.31 10.75 0.67
C SER A 83 -4.94 11.37 1.92
N LYS A 84 -4.79 10.75 3.08
CA LYS A 84 -5.29 11.28 4.35
C LYS A 84 -4.66 12.62 4.73
N LYS A 85 -3.34 12.79 4.55
CA LYS A 85 -2.62 14.02 4.95
C LYS A 85 -3.00 15.22 4.09
N PHE A 86 -3.23 15.01 2.80
CA PHE A 86 -3.43 16.09 1.82
C PHE A 86 -4.86 16.20 1.28
N GLY A 87 -5.81 15.43 1.81
CA GLY A 87 -7.21 15.44 1.34
C GLY A 87 -7.38 14.95 -0.10
N GLY A 88 -6.55 14.02 -0.57
CA GLY A 88 -6.55 13.55 -1.95
C GLY A 88 -7.34 12.24 -2.17
N THR A 89 -7.86 12.04 -3.38
CA THR A 89 -8.60 10.83 -3.76
C THR A 89 -7.64 9.69 -4.13
N LEU A 90 -7.76 8.54 -3.46
CA LEU A 90 -6.96 7.35 -3.74
C LEU A 90 -7.58 6.52 -4.88
N GLY A 91 -6.77 6.10 -5.85
CA GLY A 91 -7.18 5.24 -6.94
C GLY A 91 -6.08 4.31 -7.45
N ARG A 92 -6.42 3.40 -8.34
CA ARG A 92 -5.44 2.54 -9.03
C ARG A 92 -4.79 3.27 -10.20
N THR A 93 -3.53 2.95 -10.48
CA THR A 93 -2.87 3.34 -11.72
C THR A 93 -3.18 2.35 -12.84
N LYS A 94 -2.91 2.73 -14.11
CA LYS A 94 -2.95 1.77 -15.23
C LYS A 94 -1.93 0.63 -15.05
N GLY A 95 -0.78 0.92 -14.44
CA GLY A 95 0.21 -0.09 -14.05
C GLY A 95 0.04 -0.59 -12.62
N ASP A 96 0.99 -1.39 -12.14
CA ASP A 96 0.97 -1.94 -10.79
C ASP A 96 1.36 -0.89 -9.74
N GLY A 97 0.35 -0.15 -9.27
CA GLY A 97 0.54 0.95 -8.33
C GLY A 97 -0.75 1.64 -7.92
N TRP A 98 -0.58 2.66 -7.10
CA TRP A 98 -1.63 3.50 -6.53
C TRP A 98 -1.37 4.95 -6.91
N LYS A 99 -2.42 5.72 -7.13
CA LYS A 99 -2.36 7.17 -7.35
C LYS A 99 -3.18 7.87 -6.29
N VAL A 100 -2.70 9.02 -5.84
CA VAL A 100 -3.42 9.97 -5.02
C VAL A 100 -3.56 11.25 -5.82
N THR A 101 -4.79 11.66 -6.08
CA THR A 101 -5.11 12.92 -6.75
C THR A 101 -5.39 13.96 -5.68
N ILE A 102 -4.48 14.91 -5.49
CA ILE A 102 -4.57 15.97 -4.50
C ILE A 102 -5.06 17.24 -5.20
N PRO A 103 -6.16 17.86 -4.75
CA PRO A 103 -6.62 19.16 -5.27
C PRO A 103 -5.52 20.22 -5.16
N ASP A 104 -5.27 20.96 -6.25
CA ASP A 104 -4.15 21.91 -6.33
C ASP A 104 -4.41 23.01 -7.38
N GLY A 105 -5.46 23.81 -7.14
CA GLY A 105 -5.97 24.78 -8.10
C GLY A 105 -6.60 24.09 -9.32
N LYS A 106 -6.40 24.66 -10.52
CA LYS A 106 -7.00 24.19 -11.78
C LYS A 106 -6.62 22.75 -12.17
N LYS A 107 -5.42 22.30 -11.81
CA LYS A 107 -4.91 20.97 -12.16
C LYS A 107 -4.42 20.26 -10.89
N PRO A 108 -4.86 19.02 -10.62
CA PRO A 108 -4.48 18.35 -9.38
C PRO A 108 -3.01 17.91 -9.40
N LEU A 109 -2.44 17.80 -8.21
CA LEU A 109 -1.15 17.16 -7.99
C LEU A 109 -1.37 15.65 -7.84
N VAL A 110 -0.68 14.85 -8.66
CA VAL A 110 -0.86 13.40 -8.68
C VAL A 110 0.37 12.70 -8.11
N VAL A 111 0.23 12.12 -6.93
CA VAL A 111 1.25 11.27 -6.31
C VAL A 111 1.01 9.83 -6.77
N ARG A 112 1.90 9.27 -7.58
CA ARG A 112 1.86 7.84 -7.95
C ARG A 112 2.87 7.07 -7.12
N VAL A 113 2.44 5.98 -6.52
CA VAL A 113 3.26 5.03 -5.77
C VAL A 113 3.15 3.66 -6.43
N MET A 114 4.21 3.25 -7.14
CA MET A 114 4.24 2.07 -8.01
C MET A 114 5.04 0.94 -7.34
N ASN A 115 4.59 -0.31 -7.52
CA ASN A 115 5.38 -1.50 -7.20
C ASN A 115 6.42 -1.78 -8.29
N LYS A 116 6.04 -1.58 -9.56
CA LYS A 116 6.89 -1.70 -10.75
C LYS A 116 6.36 -0.79 -11.87
N GLY A 117 7.19 -0.43 -12.84
CA GLY A 117 6.73 0.40 -13.96
C GLY A 117 7.79 0.66 -15.04
N GLY A 118 7.41 0.39 -16.29
CA GLY A 118 8.32 0.43 -17.43
C GLY A 118 9.50 -0.53 -17.19
N ILE A 119 10.72 -0.01 -17.34
CA ILE A 119 11.98 -0.75 -17.15
C ILE A 119 12.30 -0.97 -15.64
N ARG A 120 11.59 -0.31 -14.71
CA ARG A 120 11.90 -0.37 -13.27
C ARG A 120 11.19 -1.55 -12.60
N ASN A 121 12.00 -2.45 -12.03
CA ASN A 121 11.56 -3.59 -11.22
C ASN A 121 11.53 -3.30 -9.71
N LYS A 122 11.93 -2.10 -9.28
CA LYS A 122 11.90 -1.67 -7.87
C LYS A 122 10.74 -0.70 -7.62
N PRO A 123 10.05 -0.77 -6.46
CA PRO A 123 9.01 0.17 -6.10
C PRO A 123 9.53 1.61 -6.06
N TYR A 124 8.76 2.54 -6.63
CA TYR A 124 9.10 3.95 -6.68
C TYR A 124 7.85 4.81 -6.52
N PHE A 125 8.04 6.07 -6.12
CA PHE A 125 7.00 7.08 -6.17
C PHE A 125 7.42 8.24 -7.07
N ARG A 126 6.43 8.98 -7.57
CA ARG A 126 6.61 10.23 -8.30
C ARG A 126 5.44 11.15 -8.02
N ILE A 127 5.68 12.45 -8.03
CA ILE A 127 4.67 13.48 -7.83
C ILE A 127 4.63 14.32 -9.09
N SER A 128 3.50 14.38 -9.78
CA SER A 128 3.40 15.05 -11.09
C SER A 128 2.19 15.94 -11.18
N LYS A 129 2.28 17.01 -11.95
CA LYS A 129 1.16 17.88 -12.29
C LYS A 129 1.04 17.98 -13.80
N ASP A 130 -0.18 17.91 -14.30
CA ASP A 130 -0.44 17.91 -15.73
C ASP A 130 0.05 19.23 -16.38
N GLY A 131 0.83 19.10 -17.46
CA GLY A 131 1.49 20.23 -18.15
C GLY A 131 2.71 20.85 -17.45
N ARG A 132 3.19 20.31 -16.32
CA ARG A 132 4.38 20.84 -15.59
C ARG A 132 5.53 19.85 -15.46
N GLY A 133 5.25 18.54 -15.54
CA GLY A 133 6.24 17.48 -15.32
C GLY A 133 6.11 16.85 -13.94
N SER A 134 7.24 16.41 -13.36
CA SER A 134 7.28 15.78 -12.04
C SER A 134 8.22 16.51 -11.09
N LEU A 135 7.91 16.48 -9.79
CA LEU A 135 8.72 17.10 -8.76
C LEU A 135 9.94 16.23 -8.42
N THR A 136 11.09 16.88 -8.22
CA THR A 136 12.31 16.28 -7.65
C THR A 136 12.19 16.16 -6.13
N LEU A 137 13.21 15.59 -5.47
CA LEU A 137 13.32 15.58 -4.00
C LEU A 137 13.33 16.99 -3.39
N ASP A 138 13.75 17.98 -4.17
CA ASP A 138 13.89 19.37 -3.75
C ASP A 138 12.64 20.21 -4.06
N GLY A 139 11.58 19.61 -4.61
CA GLY A 139 10.34 20.32 -4.93
C GLY A 139 10.40 21.11 -6.25
N GLU A 140 11.42 20.88 -7.07
CA GLU A 140 11.57 21.53 -8.37
C GLU A 140 10.95 20.70 -9.50
N TRP A 141 10.50 21.38 -10.56
CA TRP A 141 9.95 20.69 -11.73
C TRP A 141 11.06 20.12 -12.61
N SER A 142 10.91 18.84 -12.99
CA SER A 142 11.81 18.20 -13.94
C SER A 142 11.08 17.17 -14.81
N ASN A 143 11.60 16.97 -16.01
CA ASN A 143 11.21 15.88 -16.91
C ASN A 143 12.18 14.69 -16.84
N ARG A 144 13.30 14.85 -16.13
CA ARG A 144 14.33 13.81 -15.95
C ARG A 144 13.82 12.74 -15.01
N ARG A 145 13.78 11.49 -15.47
CA ARG A 145 13.14 10.39 -14.74
C ARG A 145 13.96 9.96 -13.52
N GLU A 146 15.27 10.03 -13.62
CA GLU A 146 16.25 9.74 -12.58
C GLU A 146 16.10 10.65 -11.36
N LEU A 147 15.65 11.90 -11.55
CA LEU A 147 15.44 12.88 -10.47
C LEU A 147 14.03 12.80 -9.86
N THR A 148 13.06 12.28 -10.61
CA THR A 148 11.63 12.36 -10.27
C THR A 148 11.00 11.01 -9.90
N HIS A 149 11.66 9.89 -10.25
CA HIS A 149 11.23 8.53 -9.89
C HIS A 149 12.05 8.04 -8.70
N ILE A 150 11.59 8.37 -7.50
CA ILE A 150 12.30 8.14 -6.25
C ILE A 150 11.94 6.75 -5.72
N ASN A 151 12.94 5.94 -5.37
CA ASN A 151 12.71 4.60 -4.81
C ASN A 151 11.92 4.66 -3.49
N VAL A 152 10.97 3.74 -3.33
CA VAL A 152 10.21 3.63 -2.08
C VAL A 152 11.10 3.06 -0.98
N SER A 153 11.13 3.74 0.15
CA SER A 153 11.87 3.39 1.36
C SER A 153 11.02 3.67 2.59
N ARG A 154 11.55 3.40 3.79
CA ARG A 154 10.89 3.74 5.07
C ARG A 154 10.69 5.25 5.23
N ARG A 155 11.48 6.08 4.53
CA ARG A 155 11.42 7.55 4.58
C ARG A 155 10.48 8.16 3.54
N SER A 156 9.91 7.38 2.62
CA SER A 156 9.13 7.91 1.49
C SER A 156 7.94 8.75 1.90
N TYR A 157 7.27 8.43 3.01
CA TYR A 157 6.19 9.28 3.51
C TYR A 157 6.70 10.69 3.86
N LYS A 158 7.80 10.78 4.63
CA LYS A 158 8.42 12.05 5.00
C LYS A 158 8.94 12.81 3.77
N GLN A 159 9.52 12.09 2.80
CA GLN A 159 9.99 12.69 1.54
C GLN A 159 8.83 13.28 0.75
N ILE A 160 7.72 12.55 0.57
CA ILE A 160 6.54 13.05 -0.15
C ILE A 160 5.97 14.29 0.54
N VAL A 161 5.84 14.26 1.87
CA VAL A 161 5.34 15.41 2.63
C VAL A 161 6.25 16.62 2.44
N ARG A 162 7.56 16.44 2.57
CA ARG A 162 8.55 17.51 2.36
C ARG A 162 8.46 18.10 0.95
N ILE A 163 8.43 17.26 -0.09
CA ILE A 163 8.36 17.72 -1.48
C ILE A 163 7.11 18.57 -1.71
N ILE A 164 5.95 18.11 -1.24
CA ILE A 164 4.67 18.82 -1.44
C ILE A 164 4.66 20.13 -0.66
N ASN A 165 5.12 20.13 0.59
CA ASN A 165 5.16 21.33 1.41
C ASN A 165 6.15 22.37 0.85
N LYS A 166 7.32 21.93 0.36
CA LYS A 166 8.29 22.82 -0.28
C LYS A 166 7.75 23.40 -1.58
N TYR A 167 7.10 22.59 -2.42
CA TYR A 167 6.39 23.06 -3.61
C TYR A 167 5.31 24.12 -3.29
N ARG A 168 4.57 23.94 -2.19
CA ARG A 168 3.56 24.89 -1.73
C ARG A 168 4.12 26.13 -1.02
N GLY A 169 5.44 26.20 -0.83
CA GLY A 169 6.08 27.29 -0.10
C GLY A 169 5.86 27.24 1.42
N GLU A 170 5.39 26.11 1.97
CA GLU A 170 5.14 25.94 3.41
C GLU A 170 6.45 25.75 4.20
N ILE A 171 7.54 25.37 3.52
CA ILE A 171 8.89 25.21 4.09
C ILE A 171 9.93 25.72 3.07
N ARG A 172 11.00 26.33 3.57
CA ARG A 172 12.16 26.78 2.77
C ARG A 172 13.18 25.66 2.63
#